data_AF-A0A1I4FQ46-F1
#
_entry.id   AF-A0A1I4FQ46-F1
#
_cell.length_a   1.000
_cell.length_b   1.000
_cell.length_c   1.000
_cell.angle_alpha   90.00
_cell.angle_beta   90.00
_cell.angle_gamma   90.00
#
_symmetry.space_group_name_H-M   'P 1'
#
loop_
_entity.id
_entity.type
_entity.pdbx_description
1 polymer ?
#
loop_
_entity_poly.entity_id
_entity_poly.type
_entity_poly.pdbx_seq_one_letter_code
_entity_poly.pdbx_strand_id
1 'polypeptide(L)'
;MYSFYVFEGSFWQGGGWEHLEVCSSFQELDASVAYYVRTGSWAAGGTFLIRVYCHGKLLVERDLDPFLTVKVPGLTSMRSSEDLRASGGLPEPGGRYDGMDEGTIWDVLPGDMYEIALESPEDIQVSIDWDSLALPELASPTLPPRVGVILDGRELEYGRNSTLDGCI
;
A
#
# COMPACT_ATOMS: atom_id res chain seq x y z
N MET A 1 -13.17 -23.69 -5.18
CA MET A 1 -12.77 -22.45 -5.86
C MET A 1 -12.65 -21.39 -4.77
N TYR A 2 -11.47 -20.80 -4.61
CA TYR A 2 -11.13 -19.98 -3.44
C TYR A 2 -11.56 -18.53 -3.59
N SER A 3 -11.70 -17.82 -2.48
CA SER A 3 -11.88 -16.38 -2.41
C SER A 3 -10.70 -15.74 -1.69
N PHE A 4 -10.25 -14.59 -2.16
CA PHE A 4 -9.06 -13.87 -1.66
C PHE A 4 -9.07 -12.41 -2.14
N TYR A 5 -8.30 -11.58 -1.45
CA TYR A 5 -7.94 -10.24 -1.84
C TYR A 5 -6.58 -10.26 -2.56
N VAL A 6 -6.36 -9.30 -3.44
CA VAL A 6 -5.05 -9.01 -4.02
C VAL A 6 -4.80 -7.53 -3.80
N PHE A 7 -3.71 -7.20 -3.12
CA PHE A 7 -3.15 -5.87 -3.10
C PHE A 7 -2.06 -5.76 -4.15
N GLU A 8 -2.09 -4.67 -4.91
CA GLU A 8 -1.05 -4.28 -5.85
C GLU A 8 -0.59 -2.85 -5.53
N GLY A 9 0.71 -2.70 -5.26
CA GLY A 9 1.41 -1.43 -5.25
C GLY A 9 2.42 -1.39 -6.40
N SER A 10 2.26 -0.48 -7.36
CA SER A 10 3.14 -0.41 -8.54
C SER A 10 3.53 1.02 -8.91
N PHE A 11 4.71 1.20 -9.51
CA PHE A 11 5.13 2.50 -10.04
C PHE A 11 4.70 2.64 -11.50
N TRP A 12 3.71 3.49 -11.79
CA TRP A 12 3.07 3.56 -13.11
C TRP A 12 4.01 4.05 -14.24
N GLN A 13 5.16 4.65 -13.94
CA GLN A 13 6.13 5.10 -14.95
C GLN A 13 7.34 4.17 -15.07
N GLY A 14 7.24 3.13 -15.89
CA GLY A 14 8.42 2.46 -16.46
C GLY A 14 8.65 1.00 -16.10
N GLY A 15 7.66 0.28 -15.57
CA GLY A 15 7.77 -1.17 -15.34
C GLY A 15 8.67 -1.56 -14.16
N GLY A 16 8.74 -0.71 -13.13
CA GLY A 16 9.48 -0.93 -11.89
C GLY A 16 8.59 -1.29 -10.71
N TRP A 17 9.17 -2.04 -9.76
CA TRP A 17 8.68 -2.47 -8.45
C TRP A 17 7.18 -2.77 -8.36
N GLU A 18 6.87 -4.05 -8.46
CA GLU A 18 5.52 -4.57 -8.30
C GLU A 18 5.46 -5.28 -6.94
N HIS A 19 4.69 -4.73 -6.02
CA HIS A 19 4.29 -5.42 -4.80
C HIS A 19 2.93 -6.04 -5.04
N LEU A 20 2.90 -7.36 -5.22
CA LEU A 20 1.67 -8.13 -5.26
C LEU A 20 1.57 -8.98 -4.00
N GLU A 21 0.46 -8.87 -3.28
CA GLU A 21 0.19 -9.73 -2.13
C GLU A 21 -1.22 -10.32 -2.20
N VAL A 22 -1.29 -11.66 -2.15
CA VAL A 22 -2.55 -12.40 -2.12
C VAL A 22 -2.93 -12.63 -0.65
N CYS A 23 -4.02 -12.00 -0.22
CA CYS A 23 -4.46 -11.99 1.17
C CYS A 23 -5.80 -12.73 1.35
N SER A 24 -5.99 -13.34 2.53
CA SER A 24 -7.22 -14.03 2.94
C SER A 24 -8.16 -13.17 3.78
N SER A 25 -7.67 -12.03 4.29
CA SER A 25 -8.38 -11.21 5.27
C SER A 25 -7.98 -9.75 5.19
N PHE A 26 -8.82 -8.86 5.75
CA PHE A 26 -8.49 -7.45 5.91
C PHE A 26 -7.26 -7.21 6.79
N GLN A 27 -7.01 -8.05 7.78
CA GLN A 27 -5.82 -7.93 8.64
C GLN A 27 -4.51 -8.14 7.85
N GLU A 28 -4.50 -9.12 6.95
CA GLU A 28 -3.35 -9.35 6.06
C GLU A 28 -3.23 -8.23 5.03
N LEU A 29 -4.35 -7.72 4.53
CA LEU A 29 -4.39 -6.60 3.60
C LEU A 29 -3.82 -5.32 4.24
N ASP A 30 -4.22 -5.01 5.48
CA ASP A 30 -3.67 -3.92 6.29
C ASP A 30 -2.15 -4.06 6.45
N ALA A 31 -1.68 -5.26 6.79
CA ALA A 31 -0.26 -5.52 6.98
C ALA A 31 0.54 -5.34 5.69
N SER A 32 -0.01 -5.78 4.55
CA SER A 32 0.60 -5.67 3.23
C SER A 32 0.70 -4.21 2.76
N VAL A 33 -0.39 -3.44 2.90
CA VAL A 33 -0.39 -2.01 2.57
C VAL A 33 0.58 -1.26 3.48
N ALA A 34 0.57 -1.52 4.79
CA ALA A 34 1.49 -0.88 5.72
C ALA A 34 2.95 -1.19 5.38
N TYR A 35 3.27 -2.43 4.99
CA TYR A 35 4.60 -2.80 4.53
C TYR A 35 5.02 -1.99 3.30
N TYR A 36 4.18 -1.93 2.26
CA TYR A 36 4.48 -1.18 1.04
C TYR A 36 4.65 0.32 1.26
N VAL A 37 3.83 0.93 2.12
CA VAL A 37 3.98 2.36 2.46
C VAL A 37 5.30 2.60 3.19
N ARG A 38 5.65 1.71 4.12
CA ARG A 38 6.88 1.82 4.92
C ARG A 38 8.15 1.63 4.09
N THR A 39 8.12 0.92 2.97
CA THR A 39 9.27 0.85 2.06
C THR A 39 9.52 2.15 1.29
N GLY A 40 8.78 3.23 1.57
CA GLY A 40 8.91 4.54 0.89
C GLY A 40 8.35 4.53 -0.53
N SER A 41 7.88 3.37 -1.02
CA SER A 41 7.37 3.19 -2.38
C SER A 41 6.12 4.02 -2.64
N TRP A 42 5.31 4.24 -1.60
CA TRP A 42 4.12 5.10 -1.70
C TRP A 42 4.49 6.56 -2.05
N ALA A 43 5.48 7.13 -1.36
CA ALA A 43 5.89 8.52 -1.54
C ALA A 43 6.57 8.79 -2.89
N ALA A 44 6.97 7.75 -3.63
CA ALA A 44 7.60 7.91 -4.94
C ALA A 44 6.59 8.29 -6.05
N GLY A 45 5.29 8.05 -5.88
CA GLY A 45 4.25 8.29 -6.90
C GLY A 45 3.71 7.01 -7.57
N GLY A 46 3.38 6.01 -6.74
CA GLY A 46 2.80 4.73 -7.18
C GLY A 46 1.28 4.75 -7.38
N THR A 47 0.73 3.60 -7.77
CA THR A 47 -0.71 3.31 -7.83
C THR A 47 -1.01 2.14 -6.90
N PHE A 48 -2.16 2.20 -6.23
CA PHE A 48 -2.57 1.24 -5.21
C PHE A 48 -3.90 0.64 -5.59
N LEU A 49 -3.90 -0.64 -5.93
CA LEU A 49 -5.10 -1.33 -6.34
C LEU A 49 -5.41 -2.47 -5.39
N ILE A 50 -6.69 -2.62 -5.08
CA ILE A 50 -7.20 -3.81 -4.43
C ILE A 50 -8.19 -4.50 -5.36
N ARG A 51 -7.95 -5.79 -5.60
CA ARG A 51 -8.86 -6.67 -6.31
C ARG A 51 -9.45 -7.70 -5.36
N VAL A 52 -10.75 -7.94 -5.46
CA VAL A 52 -11.42 -8.98 -4.66
C VAL A 52 -11.88 -10.09 -5.56
N TYR A 53 -11.44 -11.31 -5.27
CA TYR A 53 -11.84 -12.51 -5.97
C TYR A 53 -12.76 -13.34 -5.08
N CYS A 54 -13.97 -13.63 -5.57
CA CYS A 54 -14.92 -14.52 -4.92
C CYS A 54 -15.13 -15.75 -5.79
N HIS A 55 -14.85 -16.93 -5.23
CA HIS A 55 -14.85 -18.19 -5.98
C HIS A 55 -14.08 -18.06 -7.30
N GLY A 56 -12.84 -17.56 -7.24
CA GLY A 56 -11.92 -17.42 -8.37
C GLY A 56 -12.40 -16.47 -9.48
N LYS A 57 -13.42 -15.64 -9.23
CA LYS A 57 -13.88 -14.61 -10.15
C LYS A 57 -13.62 -13.23 -9.56
N LEU A 58 -13.07 -12.32 -10.37
CA LEU A 58 -12.94 -10.92 -10.00
C LEU A 58 -14.34 -10.33 -9.77
N LEU A 59 -14.57 -9.82 -8.57
CA LEU A 59 -15.83 -9.21 -8.16
C LEU A 59 -15.72 -7.68 -8.15
N VAL A 60 -14.61 -7.14 -7.65
CA VAL A 60 -14.37 -5.70 -7.62
C VAL A 60 -12.89 -5.39 -7.75
N GLU A 61 -12.59 -4.25 -8.37
CA GLU A 61 -11.30 -3.57 -8.36
C GLU A 61 -11.52 -2.14 -7.85
N ARG A 62 -10.65 -1.68 -6.96
CA ARG A 62 -10.71 -0.33 -6.37
C ARG A 62 -9.33 0.27 -6.23
N ASP A 63 -9.27 1.58 -6.46
CA ASP A 63 -8.15 2.41 -6.05
C ASP A 63 -8.19 2.61 -4.54
N LEU A 64 -7.06 2.38 -3.89
CA LEU A 64 -6.90 2.50 -2.44
C LEU A 64 -6.45 3.91 -2.02
N ASP A 65 -5.81 4.68 -2.91
CA ASP A 65 -5.21 5.97 -2.55
C ASP A 65 -6.16 6.93 -1.83
N PRO A 66 -7.42 7.11 -2.28
CA PRO A 66 -8.37 8.04 -1.64
C PRO A 66 -8.74 7.69 -0.18
N PHE A 67 -8.46 6.44 0.21
CA PHE A 67 -8.83 5.87 1.50
C PHE A 67 -7.62 5.66 2.43
N LEU A 68 -6.42 5.89 1.92
CA LEU A 68 -5.17 5.74 2.65
C LEU A 68 -4.80 7.04 3.38
N THR A 69 -4.44 6.92 4.65
CA THR A 69 -3.86 8.01 5.43
C THR A 69 -2.51 7.55 5.99
N VAL A 70 -1.48 8.35 5.75
CA VAL A 70 -0.10 8.10 6.17
C VAL A 70 0.37 9.22 7.08
N LYS A 71 0.93 8.90 8.24
CA LYS A 71 1.54 9.87 9.15
C LYS A 71 3.00 9.49 9.36
N VAL A 72 3.88 10.42 8.96
CA VAL A 72 5.33 10.33 9.10
C VAL A 72 5.76 11.33 10.19
N PRO A 73 6.74 11.01 11.05
CA PRO A 73 7.26 11.94 12.05
C PRO A 73 7.68 13.28 11.44
N GLY A 74 7.26 14.38 12.04
CA GLY A 74 7.59 15.73 11.57
C GLY A 74 6.74 16.26 10.42
N LEU A 75 5.78 15.47 9.89
CA LEU A 75 4.78 15.92 8.91
C LEU A 75 3.37 15.68 9.43
N THR A 76 2.45 16.61 9.21
CA THR A 76 1.01 16.38 9.41
C THR A 76 0.53 15.17 8.59
N SER A 77 -0.53 14.48 9.06
CA SER A 77 -1.08 13.31 8.37
C SER A 77 -1.42 13.62 6.92
N MET A 78 -0.96 12.77 6.01
CA MET A 78 -1.15 12.85 4.58
C MET A 78 -2.31 11.96 4.15
N ARG A 79 -3.15 12.48 3.26
CA ARG A 79 -4.20 11.71 2.59
C ARG A 79 -4.32 12.15 1.15
N SER A 80 -4.30 11.21 0.21
CA SER A 80 -4.68 11.48 -1.18
C SER A 80 -6.19 11.67 -1.25
N SER A 81 -6.67 12.71 -1.92
CA SER A 81 -8.08 12.84 -2.29
C SER A 81 -8.35 12.26 -3.69
N GLU A 82 -9.62 12.00 -3.99
CA GLU A 82 -10.07 11.46 -5.29
C GLU A 82 -9.64 12.31 -6.50
N ASP A 83 -9.28 13.59 -6.30
CA ASP A 83 -8.74 14.47 -7.34
C ASP A 83 -7.20 14.45 -7.43
N LEU A 84 -6.55 13.45 -6.82
CA LEU A 84 -5.10 13.26 -6.74
C LEU A 84 -4.37 14.41 -6.03
N ARG A 85 -5.08 15.27 -5.29
CA ARG A 85 -4.44 16.25 -4.42
C ARG A 85 -4.10 15.57 -3.11
N ALA A 86 -2.82 15.58 -2.73
CA ALA A 86 -2.46 15.27 -1.36
C ALA A 86 -2.98 16.39 -0.45
N SER A 87 -3.69 16.01 0.61
CA SER A 87 -3.99 16.86 1.74
C SER A 87 -3.05 16.51 2.89
N GLY A 88 -2.60 17.51 3.64
CA GLY A 88 -1.61 17.32 4.71
C GLY A 88 -0.18 17.24 4.18
N GLY A 89 0.70 16.49 4.86
CA GLY A 89 2.13 16.44 4.50
C GLY A 89 2.89 17.73 4.77
N LEU A 90 2.28 18.64 5.53
CA LEU A 90 2.91 19.89 5.94
C LEU A 90 3.89 19.65 7.11
N PRO A 91 5.05 20.32 7.14
CA PRO A 91 5.96 20.28 8.27
C PRO A 91 5.31 20.64 9.61
N GLU A 92 5.60 19.84 10.63
CA GLU A 92 5.27 20.19 12.01
C GLU A 92 6.36 21.11 12.60
N PRO A 93 5.99 22.14 13.40
CA PRO A 93 6.96 23.05 13.99
C PRO A 93 8.01 22.32 14.85
N GLY A 94 9.28 22.66 14.65
CA GLY A 94 10.42 22.03 15.33
C GLY A 94 10.74 20.60 14.85
N GLY A 95 10.06 20.11 13.82
CA GLY A 95 10.30 18.80 13.21
C GLY A 95 11.43 18.80 12.19
N ARG A 96 11.73 17.61 11.65
CA ARG A 96 12.78 17.38 10.64
C ARG A 96 12.65 18.26 9.39
N TYR A 97 11.41 18.56 9.02
CA TYR A 97 11.03 19.26 7.79
C TYR A 97 10.68 20.73 8.02
N ASP A 98 10.76 21.22 9.26
CA ASP A 98 10.38 22.61 9.58
C ASP A 98 11.24 23.61 8.78
N GLY A 99 10.57 24.53 8.09
CA GLY A 99 11.20 25.52 7.21
C GLY A 99 11.64 25.02 5.83
N MET A 100 11.40 23.75 5.48
CA MET A 100 11.62 23.24 4.12
C MET A 100 10.45 23.62 3.20
N ASP A 101 10.76 23.85 1.92
CA ASP A 101 9.72 23.92 0.89
C ASP A 101 9.20 22.53 0.53
N GLU A 102 7.97 22.48 0.00
CA GLU A 102 7.28 21.24 -0.34
C GLU A 102 8.06 20.34 -1.30
N GLY A 103 8.72 20.92 -2.32
CA GLY A 103 9.49 20.14 -3.29
C GLY A 103 10.67 19.41 -2.65
N THR A 104 11.43 20.14 -1.82
CA THR A 104 12.56 19.55 -1.07
C THR A 104 12.10 18.42 -0.15
N ILE A 105 10.94 18.53 0.48
CA ILE A 105 10.38 17.47 1.33
C ILE A 105 10.11 16.23 0.50
N TRP A 106 9.38 16.35 -0.63
CA TRP A 106 9.06 15.20 -1.47
C TRP A 106 10.29 14.53 -2.10
N ASP A 107 11.38 15.27 -2.29
CA ASP A 107 12.65 14.70 -2.77
C ASP A 107 13.36 13.83 -1.73
N VAL A 108 13.29 14.18 -0.44
CA VAL A 108 13.99 13.45 0.64
C VAL A 108 13.11 12.43 1.36
N LEU A 109 11.79 12.65 1.37
CA LEU A 109 10.83 11.85 2.13
C LEU A 109 10.88 10.35 1.83
N PRO A 110 11.02 9.87 0.56
CA PRO A 110 11.12 8.43 0.30
C PRO A 110 12.32 7.78 1.00
N GLY A 111 13.45 8.49 1.05
CA GLY A 111 14.67 8.03 1.73
C GLY A 111 14.51 8.03 3.26
N ASP A 112 14.00 9.14 3.82
CA ASP A 112 13.74 9.23 5.26
C ASP A 112 12.72 8.16 5.72
N MET A 113 11.65 7.93 4.96
CA MET A 113 10.66 6.89 5.26
C MET A 113 11.29 5.50 5.25
N TYR A 114 12.18 5.23 4.29
CA TYR A 114 12.91 3.96 4.23
C TYR A 114 13.80 3.78 5.47
N GLU A 115 14.54 4.80 5.88
CA GLU A 115 15.37 4.76 7.10
C GLU A 115 14.52 4.56 8.36
N ILE A 116 13.43 5.31 8.51
CA ILE A 116 12.49 5.16 9.63
C ILE A 116 11.89 3.74 9.63
N ALA A 117 11.55 3.19 8.47
CA ALA A 117 10.99 1.84 8.39
C ALA A 117 11.97 0.73 8.79
N LEU A 118 13.28 0.96 8.60
CA LEU A 118 14.32 0.03 9.05
C LEU A 118 14.54 0.10 10.57
N GLU A 119 14.48 1.29 11.15
CA GLU A 119 14.80 1.50 12.56
C GLU A 119 13.58 1.40 13.49
N SER A 120 12.45 1.97 13.09
CA SER A 120 11.24 2.16 13.90
C SER A 120 9.99 2.26 12.99
N PRO A 121 9.61 1.17 12.29
CA PRO A 121 8.51 1.18 11.31
C PRO A 121 7.16 1.61 11.88
N GLU A 122 6.92 1.43 13.18
CA GLU A 122 5.74 1.88 13.89
C GLU A 122 5.56 3.40 13.92
N ASP A 123 6.65 4.17 13.74
CA ASP A 123 6.61 5.63 13.69
C ASP A 123 5.94 6.13 12.40
N ILE A 124 5.97 5.31 11.33
CA ILE A 124 5.13 5.50 10.15
C ILE A 124 3.78 4.82 10.42
N GLN A 125 2.78 5.66 10.68
CA GLN A 125 1.42 5.21 10.91
C GLN A 125 0.68 5.16 9.58
N VAL A 126 0.04 4.03 9.32
CA VAL A 126 -0.72 3.77 8.11
C VAL A 126 -2.13 3.37 8.53
N SER A 127 -3.13 4.00 7.93
CA SER A 127 -4.54 3.72 8.22
C SER A 127 -5.36 3.76 6.94
N ILE A 128 -6.35 2.88 6.86
CA ILE A 128 -7.19 2.70 5.67
C ILE A 128 -8.65 2.76 6.09
N ASP A 129 -9.42 3.56 5.37
CA ASP A 129 -10.88 3.63 5.53
C ASP A 129 -11.57 2.53 4.72
N TRP A 130 -11.57 1.32 5.26
CA TRP A 130 -12.20 0.13 4.64
C TRP A 130 -13.70 0.27 4.45
N ASP A 131 -14.37 0.95 5.38
CA ASP A 131 -15.82 1.14 5.37
C ASP A 131 -16.22 2.00 4.16
N SER A 132 -15.47 3.08 3.89
CA SER A 132 -15.71 3.92 2.72
C SER A 132 -15.28 3.25 1.41
N LEU A 133 -14.25 2.39 1.43
CA LEU A 133 -13.84 1.61 0.25
C LEU A 133 -14.92 0.59 -0.16
N ALA A 134 -15.74 0.13 0.80
CA ALA A 134 -16.89 -0.74 0.61
C ALA A 134 -16.58 -2.04 -0.16
N LEU A 135 -15.52 -2.74 0.26
CA LEU A 135 -15.15 -4.02 -0.34
C LEU A 135 -16.13 -5.15 0.04
N PRO A 136 -16.48 -6.04 -0.90
CA PRO A 136 -17.29 -7.20 -0.60
C PRO A 136 -16.55 -8.17 0.33
N GLU A 137 -17.29 -8.81 1.23
CA GLU A 137 -16.77 -9.91 2.04
C GLU A 137 -16.46 -11.14 1.18
N LEU A 138 -15.42 -11.87 1.55
CA LEU A 138 -15.07 -13.12 0.88
C LEU A 138 -16.09 -14.22 1.20
N ALA A 139 -16.56 -14.89 0.15
CA ALA A 139 -17.32 -16.12 0.31
C ALA A 139 -16.39 -17.31 0.62
N SER A 140 -16.75 -18.17 1.58
CA SER A 140 -16.01 -19.41 1.83
C SER A 140 -16.01 -20.33 0.59
N PRO A 141 -14.90 -20.99 0.21
CA PRO A 141 -13.66 -21.19 0.96
C PRO A 141 -12.56 -20.16 0.67
N THR A 142 -11.79 -19.81 1.68
CA THR A 142 -10.62 -18.91 1.59
C THR A 142 -9.37 -19.65 1.12
N LEU A 143 -8.49 -18.97 0.36
CA LEU A 143 -7.25 -19.57 -0.13
C LEU A 143 -6.30 -19.91 1.05
N PRO A 144 -5.81 -21.16 1.19
CA PRO A 144 -4.88 -21.52 2.24
C PRO A 144 -3.45 -21.03 1.96
N PRO A 145 -2.59 -20.91 2.98
CA PRO A 145 -1.18 -20.66 2.80
C PRO A 145 -0.51 -21.66 1.84
N ARG A 146 0.42 -21.17 1.00
CA ARG A 146 1.19 -21.93 0.00
C ARG A 146 0.38 -22.52 -1.16
N VAL A 147 -0.86 -22.09 -1.35
CA VAL A 147 -1.63 -22.41 -2.55
C VAL A 147 -1.48 -21.27 -3.55
N GLY A 148 -1.08 -21.60 -4.77
CA GLY A 148 -1.01 -20.65 -5.87
C GLY A 148 -2.35 -20.42 -6.56
N VAL A 149 -2.51 -19.24 -7.15
CA VAL A 149 -3.63 -18.85 -8.02
C VAL A 149 -3.09 -18.31 -9.33
N ILE A 150 -3.83 -18.51 -10.41
CA ILE A 150 -3.49 -17.95 -11.71
C ILE A 150 -4.32 -16.69 -11.92
N LEU A 151 -3.67 -15.53 -11.96
CA LEU A 151 -4.27 -14.22 -12.24
C LEU A 151 -3.56 -13.58 -13.42
N ASP A 152 -4.33 -13.11 -14.41
CA ASP A 152 -3.80 -12.42 -15.59
C ASP A 152 -2.66 -13.18 -16.31
N GLY A 153 -2.74 -14.51 -16.29
CA GLY A 153 -1.73 -15.40 -16.90
C GLY A 153 -0.45 -15.61 -16.07
N ARG A 154 -0.38 -15.05 -14.86
CA ARG A 154 0.70 -15.24 -13.89
C ARG A 154 0.29 -16.17 -12.76
N GLU A 155 1.19 -17.05 -12.34
CA GLU A 155 1.02 -17.83 -11.12
C GLU A 155 1.49 -16.99 -9.93
N LEU A 156 0.61 -16.77 -8.96
CA LEU A 156 0.89 -16.05 -7.72
C LEU A 156 0.68 -17.00 -6.55
N GLU A 157 1.63 -17.07 -5.63
CA GLU A 157 1.48 -17.83 -4.40
C GLU A 157 0.62 -17.07 -3.39
N TYR A 158 0.00 -17.78 -2.45
CA TYR A 158 -0.57 -17.13 -1.28
C TYR A 158 0.51 -16.34 -0.52
N GLY A 159 0.19 -15.09 -0.16
CA GLY A 159 1.12 -14.18 0.50
C GLY A 159 1.89 -13.33 -0.51
N ARG A 160 3.11 -12.94 -0.13
CA ARG A 160 3.89 -11.92 -0.83
C ARG A 160 4.55 -12.47 -2.10
N ASN A 161 4.25 -11.83 -3.23
CA ASN A 161 4.81 -12.11 -4.56
C ASN A 161 5.60 -10.89 -5.08
N SER A 162 6.24 -10.18 -4.16
CA SER A 162 6.86 -8.89 -4.40
C SER A 162 8.20 -9.03 -5.12
N THR A 163 8.44 -8.16 -6.10
CA THR A 163 9.79 -7.97 -6.65
C THR A 163 10.68 -7.10 -5.76
N LEU A 164 10.12 -6.43 -4.75
CA LEU A 164 10.87 -5.61 -3.78
C LEU A 164 11.79 -6.43 -2.86
N ASP A 165 11.44 -7.69 -2.57
CA ASP A 165 12.20 -8.50 -1.61
C ASP A 165 13.55 -8.96 -2.17
N GLY A 166 13.77 -8.85 -3.49
CA GLY A 166 15.05 -9.13 -4.14
C GLY A 166 16.07 -7.99 -4.06
N CYS A 167 15.72 -6.87 -3.41
CA CYS A 167 16.59 -5.71 -3.25
C CYS A 167 16.89 -5.36 -1.79
N ILE A 168 16.56 -6.29 -0.87
CA ILE A 168 16.94 -6.26 0.55
C ILE A 168 18.20 -7.10 0.75
#